data_AF-A0A952W832-F1
#
_entry.id   AF-A0A952W832-F1
#
_cell.length_a   1.000
_cell.length_b   1.000
_cell.length_c   1.000
_cell.angle_alpha   90.00
_cell.angle_beta   90.00
_cell.angle_gamma   90.00
#
_symmetry.space_group_name_H-M   'P 1'
#
loop_
_entity.id
_entity.type
_entity.pdbx_description
1 polymer ?
#
loop_
_entity_poly.entity_id
_entity_poly.type
_entity_poly.pdbx_seq_one_letter_code
_entity_poly.pdbx_strand_id
1 'polypeptide(L)'
;MRWALLVCTALTFGATSTPELPGPHAPGRSVVTVTRLDGSTFQANVHYPAIMPGQDAPLDPSGGPYPVVSFGHGFLTDPGMYFGTFDHLASHGFLVIASRSELGLLPNHGNFANDLRRCFDFFADEHVRDGSRFFGSVMTDGYSLSGHSMGGGAAVLAAAADVRVRALIPLAPAETNPSAVAAAAAVSAPFSVLAGTQDTITPFGQHAGPIHQAARAPRQLRLMTGGSHCGFLDSSMIFCDTGSMSRADQLRNTRGLLTAFLTTHLKGDDRFWRSAWGPESFDTRVSTSFDPGFQVLLTDQLFTGPAGGRALCDVPMVNESRPEQSFQIFADDAPFPLAAPIEPTPPIPPGGFFDAVFEIDLSGALPGETGTVMVSGRDGVGVRAFTYNGILVGEACRADLTGSSDPNDPAYGLPDGVVDSADFFYFLDQFAAGNVTVADFTGSSDPADPSYGVPDGVLDSADFFFFLDLFVAGCH
;
A
#
# COMPACT_ATOMS: atom_id res chain seq x y z
N MET A 1 47.51 -23.90 -0.07
CA MET A 1 46.29 -24.48 -0.68
C MET A 1 45.18 -24.54 0.38
N ARG A 2 44.31 -23.54 0.40
CA ARG A 2 42.99 -23.60 1.04
C ARG A 2 42.05 -22.82 0.12
N TRP A 3 41.15 -23.55 -0.53
CA TRP A 3 40.11 -22.99 -1.38
C TRP A 3 38.95 -22.57 -0.47
N ALA A 4 38.61 -21.27 -0.46
CA ALA A 4 37.38 -20.79 0.14
C ALA A 4 36.29 -20.87 -0.94
N LEU A 5 35.31 -21.72 -0.71
CA LEU A 5 34.12 -21.87 -1.54
C LEU A 5 33.20 -20.67 -1.24
N LEU A 6 33.06 -19.74 -2.18
CA LEU A 6 31.97 -18.76 -2.14
C LEU A 6 30.67 -19.50 -2.50
N VAL A 7 29.79 -19.66 -1.53
CA VAL A 7 28.41 -20.10 -1.77
C VAL A 7 27.63 -18.86 -2.21
N CYS A 8 27.41 -18.72 -3.51
CA CYS A 8 26.38 -17.82 -4.02
C CYS A 8 25.01 -18.42 -3.66
N THR A 9 24.40 -17.93 -2.59
CA THR A 9 22.95 -18.07 -2.39
C THR A 9 22.24 -17.27 -3.46
N ALA A 10 21.82 -17.94 -4.54
CA ALA A 10 20.81 -17.39 -5.43
C ALA A 10 19.55 -17.16 -4.59
N LEU A 11 19.15 -15.89 -4.45
CA LEU A 11 17.82 -15.52 -4.00
C LEU A 11 16.83 -16.09 -5.02
N THR A 12 16.25 -17.24 -4.70
CA THR A 12 15.04 -17.70 -5.39
C THR A 12 13.96 -16.66 -5.08
N PHE A 13 13.60 -15.84 -6.06
CA PHE A 13 12.34 -15.10 -6.02
C PHE A 13 11.23 -16.13 -5.83
N GLY A 14 10.74 -16.27 -4.60
CA GLY A 14 9.55 -17.07 -4.33
C GLY A 14 8.41 -16.52 -5.18
N ALA A 15 7.59 -17.40 -5.75
CA ALA A 15 6.36 -16.98 -6.41
C ALA A 15 5.62 -16.00 -5.49
N THR A 16 5.42 -14.77 -5.96
CA THR A 16 4.68 -13.74 -5.23
C THR A 16 3.30 -14.30 -4.92
N SER A 17 3.04 -14.63 -3.65
CA SER A 17 1.72 -15.06 -3.21
C SER A 17 0.73 -13.96 -3.54
N THR A 18 -0.34 -14.23 -4.27
CA THR A 18 -1.38 -13.23 -4.53
C THR A 18 -2.47 -13.34 -3.46
N PRO A 19 -3.07 -12.21 -3.02
CA PRO A 19 -3.98 -12.21 -1.87
C PRO A 19 -5.31 -12.94 -2.13
N GLU A 20 -5.68 -13.18 -3.38
CA GLU A 20 -6.89 -13.93 -3.78
C GLU A 20 -6.72 -15.45 -3.73
N LEU A 21 -5.49 -15.96 -3.62
CA LEU A 21 -5.21 -17.38 -3.39
C LEU A 21 -5.17 -17.68 -1.88
N PRO A 22 -5.47 -18.92 -1.45
CA PRO A 22 -5.33 -19.30 -0.05
C PRO A 22 -3.92 -19.04 0.49
N GLY A 23 -3.84 -18.59 1.74
CA GLY A 23 -2.59 -18.36 2.45
C GLY A 23 -1.96 -19.66 2.97
N PRO A 24 -0.83 -19.55 3.70
CA PRO A 24 -0.03 -20.71 4.11
C PRO A 24 -0.64 -21.56 5.24
N HIS A 25 -1.60 -21.02 6.01
CA HIS A 25 -2.19 -21.75 7.14
C HIS A 25 -3.35 -22.64 6.70
N ALA A 26 -3.56 -23.77 7.37
CA ALA A 26 -4.80 -24.53 7.19
C ALA A 26 -5.95 -23.87 7.99
N PRO A 27 -7.20 -23.91 7.50
CA PRO A 27 -8.32 -23.33 8.22
C PRO A 27 -8.90 -24.29 9.28
N GLY A 28 -8.78 -23.90 10.56
CA GLY A 28 -9.52 -24.48 11.67
C GLY A 28 -10.88 -23.82 11.84
N ARG A 29 -11.86 -24.55 12.39
CA ARG A 29 -13.22 -24.06 12.63
C ARG A 29 -13.69 -24.43 14.04
N SER A 30 -14.59 -23.65 14.61
CA SER A 30 -15.29 -23.98 15.86
C SER A 30 -16.59 -23.19 15.98
N VAL A 31 -17.44 -23.58 16.93
CA VAL A 31 -18.59 -22.78 17.35
C VAL A 31 -18.38 -22.36 18.80
N VAL A 32 -18.54 -21.08 19.09
CA VAL A 32 -18.28 -20.50 20.42
C VAL A 32 -19.52 -19.79 20.94
N THR A 33 -19.59 -19.66 22.27
CA THR A 33 -20.64 -18.87 22.93
C THR A 33 -20.06 -17.52 23.33
N VAL A 34 -20.65 -16.44 22.84
CA VAL A 34 -20.28 -15.06 23.15
C VAL A 34 -21.28 -14.50 24.17
N THR A 35 -20.77 -13.80 25.18
CA THR A 35 -21.56 -13.23 26.28
C THR A 35 -21.79 -11.74 26.03
N ARG A 36 -23.04 -11.30 26.16
CA ARG A 36 -23.44 -9.88 26.11
C ARG A 36 -23.20 -9.20 27.46
N LEU A 37 -23.25 -7.87 27.47
CA LEU A 37 -23.12 -7.07 28.69
C LEU A 37 -24.17 -7.39 29.76
N ASP A 38 -25.37 -7.80 29.35
CA ASP A 38 -26.46 -8.19 30.26
C ASP A 38 -26.36 -9.65 30.76
N GLY A 39 -25.30 -10.37 30.37
CA GLY A 39 -25.07 -11.77 30.71
C GLY A 39 -25.82 -12.76 29.82
N SER A 40 -26.69 -12.31 28.91
CA SER A 40 -27.27 -13.19 27.88
C SER A 40 -26.21 -13.61 26.86
N THR A 41 -26.47 -14.67 26.10
CA THR A 41 -25.47 -15.22 25.17
C THR A 41 -26.00 -15.39 23.75
N PHE A 42 -25.08 -15.50 22.80
CA PHE A 42 -25.36 -15.97 21.44
C PHE A 42 -24.23 -16.88 20.94
N GLN A 43 -24.51 -17.67 19.91
CA GLN A 43 -23.50 -18.52 19.26
C GLN A 43 -22.79 -17.74 18.15
N ALA A 44 -21.51 -18.03 17.91
CA ALA A 44 -20.75 -17.51 16.78
C ALA A 44 -19.91 -18.63 16.14
N ASN A 45 -19.77 -18.59 14.81
CA ASN A 45 -18.82 -19.48 14.11
C ASN A 45 -17.46 -18.80 14.10
N VAL A 46 -16.41 -19.55 14.41
CA VAL A 46 -15.03 -19.06 14.43
C VAL A 46 -14.21 -19.85 13.42
N HIS A 47 -13.45 -19.14 12.59
CA HIS A 47 -12.46 -19.70 11.67
C HIS A 47 -11.10 -19.10 12.02
N TYR A 48 -10.06 -19.93 12.02
CA TYR A 48 -8.75 -19.52 12.54
C TYR A 48 -7.59 -20.30 11.90
N PRO A 49 -6.36 -19.76 11.98
CA PRO A 49 -5.17 -20.45 11.48
C PRO A 49 -4.91 -21.71 12.30
N ALA A 50 -4.83 -22.87 11.66
CA ALA A 50 -4.65 -24.17 12.30
C ALA A 50 -3.53 -24.96 11.64
N ILE A 51 -2.94 -25.88 12.40
CA ILE A 51 -1.88 -26.78 11.90
C ILE A 51 -2.41 -27.79 10.87
N MET A 52 -3.72 -28.03 10.87
CA MET A 52 -4.44 -28.90 9.95
C MET A 52 -5.89 -28.42 9.82
N PRO A 53 -6.57 -28.65 8.68
CA PRO A 53 -7.93 -28.19 8.52
C PRO A 53 -8.90 -29.02 9.37
N GLY A 54 -9.97 -28.40 9.87
CA GLY A 54 -11.07 -29.13 10.50
C GLY A 54 -11.74 -28.43 11.68
N GLN A 55 -12.80 -29.07 12.19
CA GLN A 55 -13.48 -28.65 13.40
C GLN A 55 -12.60 -28.90 14.62
N ASP A 56 -12.47 -27.88 15.47
CA ASP A 56 -11.68 -27.86 16.69
C ASP A 56 -10.19 -28.24 16.50
N ALA A 57 -9.67 -28.13 15.27
CA ALA A 57 -8.30 -28.43 14.92
C ALA A 57 -7.30 -27.51 15.66
N PRO A 58 -6.15 -27.98 16.16
CA PRO A 58 -5.23 -27.16 16.95
C PRO A 58 -4.83 -25.86 16.25
N LEU A 59 -4.84 -24.74 16.98
CA LEU A 59 -4.37 -23.45 16.49
C LEU A 59 -2.91 -23.59 16.03
N ASP A 60 -2.57 -22.97 14.91
CA ASP A 60 -1.19 -22.82 14.48
C ASP A 60 -0.53 -21.70 15.30
N PRO A 61 0.53 -21.95 16.08
CA PRO A 61 1.19 -20.90 16.86
C PRO A 61 2.19 -20.09 16.03
N SER A 62 2.53 -20.50 14.80
CA SER A 62 3.69 -19.99 14.06
C SER A 62 3.51 -18.60 13.42
N GLY A 63 2.28 -18.08 13.36
CA GLY A 63 1.97 -16.80 12.73
C GLY A 63 1.24 -15.79 13.62
N GLY A 64 1.05 -16.11 14.91
CA GLY A 64 0.36 -15.24 15.87
C GLY A 64 1.28 -14.19 16.51
N PRO A 65 0.74 -13.22 17.27
CA PRO A 65 -0.68 -13.03 17.56
C PRO A 65 -1.49 -12.62 16.32
N TYR A 66 -2.71 -13.13 16.20
CA TYR A 66 -3.54 -12.98 15.00
C TYR A 66 -4.58 -11.87 15.16
N PRO A 67 -4.72 -10.96 14.17
CA PRO A 67 -5.79 -9.97 14.14
C PRO A 67 -7.18 -10.60 13.95
N VAL A 68 -8.20 -9.89 14.41
CA VAL A 68 -9.58 -10.38 14.49
C VAL A 68 -10.48 -9.69 13.47
N VAL A 69 -11.27 -10.48 12.75
CA VAL A 69 -12.32 -10.03 11.84
C VAL A 69 -13.67 -10.47 12.39
N SER A 70 -14.49 -9.52 12.87
CA SER A 70 -15.89 -9.83 13.19
C SER A 70 -16.78 -9.63 11.96
N PHE A 71 -17.60 -10.62 11.64
CA PHE A 71 -18.39 -10.66 10.41
C PHE A 71 -19.90 -10.73 10.68
N GLY A 72 -20.67 -9.83 10.07
CA GLY A 72 -22.14 -9.85 10.08
C GLY A 72 -22.73 -10.54 8.85
N HIS A 73 -23.62 -11.52 9.05
CA HIS A 73 -24.35 -12.17 7.96
C HIS A 73 -25.46 -11.28 7.34
N GLY A 74 -25.83 -11.58 6.10
CA GLY A 74 -27.02 -11.01 5.45
C GLY A 74 -28.34 -11.49 6.06
N PHE A 75 -29.44 -10.79 5.79
CA PHE A 75 -30.76 -11.15 6.30
C PHE A 75 -31.13 -12.60 5.94
N LEU A 76 -31.56 -13.38 6.92
CA LEU A 76 -31.91 -14.80 6.79
C LEU A 76 -30.82 -15.68 6.15
N THR A 77 -29.56 -15.24 6.19
CA THR A 77 -28.43 -15.98 5.64
C THR A 77 -27.66 -16.66 6.77
N ASP A 78 -27.63 -17.99 6.78
CA ASP A 78 -26.78 -18.73 7.73
C ASP A 78 -25.30 -18.39 7.47
N PRO A 79 -24.48 -18.13 8.51
CA PRO A 79 -23.07 -17.81 8.30
C PRO A 79 -22.26 -18.91 7.60
N GLY A 80 -22.76 -20.15 7.56
CA GLY A 80 -22.23 -21.26 6.76
C GLY A 80 -22.09 -20.94 5.26
N MET A 81 -22.86 -19.98 4.76
CA MET A 81 -22.82 -19.52 3.36
C MET A 81 -21.58 -18.66 3.03
N TYR A 82 -20.73 -18.36 4.02
CA TYR A 82 -19.51 -17.56 3.85
C TYR A 82 -18.24 -18.32 4.28
N PHE A 83 -18.35 -19.61 4.64
CA PHE A 83 -17.23 -20.38 5.20
C PHE A 83 -16.00 -20.43 4.29
N GLY A 84 -16.17 -20.42 2.97
CA GLY A 84 -15.05 -20.35 2.03
C GLY A 84 -14.30 -19.02 2.13
N THR A 85 -15.00 -17.91 2.38
CA THR A 85 -14.36 -16.61 2.64
C THR A 85 -13.73 -16.55 4.03
N PHE A 86 -14.35 -17.15 5.05
CA PHE A 86 -13.78 -17.21 6.39
C PHE A 86 -12.53 -18.10 6.45
N ASP A 87 -12.56 -19.26 5.80
CA ASP A 87 -11.40 -20.15 5.64
C ASP A 87 -10.28 -19.46 4.86
N HIS A 88 -10.61 -18.68 3.83
CA HIS A 88 -9.63 -17.90 3.08
C HIS A 88 -8.89 -16.93 4.01
N LEU A 89 -9.62 -16.12 4.77
CA LEU A 89 -8.99 -15.20 5.74
C LEU A 89 -8.23 -15.96 6.84
N ALA A 90 -8.76 -17.06 7.35
CA ALA A 90 -8.05 -17.91 8.31
C ALA A 90 -6.72 -18.44 7.73
N SER A 91 -6.69 -18.85 6.46
CA SER A 91 -5.46 -19.29 5.80
C SER A 91 -4.41 -18.19 5.65
N HIS A 92 -4.85 -16.92 5.62
CA HIS A 92 -4.00 -15.74 5.64
C HIS A 92 -3.64 -15.26 7.04
N GLY A 93 -3.98 -15.99 8.10
CA GLY A 93 -3.59 -15.64 9.46
C GLY A 93 -4.53 -14.63 10.12
N PHE A 94 -5.84 -14.77 9.95
CA PHE A 94 -6.86 -13.96 10.63
C PHE A 94 -7.76 -14.84 11.50
N LEU A 95 -8.15 -14.34 12.68
CA LEU A 95 -9.21 -14.92 13.50
C LEU A 95 -10.55 -14.35 13.05
N VAL A 96 -11.37 -15.13 12.35
CA VAL A 96 -12.68 -14.69 11.88
C VAL A 96 -13.76 -15.18 12.83
N ILE A 97 -14.65 -14.30 13.27
CA ILE A 97 -15.79 -14.62 14.14
C ILE A 97 -17.08 -14.05 13.57
N ALA A 98 -17.98 -14.94 13.15
CA ALA A 98 -19.26 -14.59 12.56
C ALA A 98 -20.40 -14.86 13.55
N SER A 99 -21.05 -13.79 14.01
CA SER A 99 -22.18 -13.90 14.93
C SER A 99 -23.35 -14.67 14.30
N ARG A 100 -24.07 -15.47 15.09
CA ARG A 100 -25.34 -16.12 14.75
C ARG A 100 -26.55 -15.47 15.44
N SER A 101 -26.39 -14.29 16.03
CA SER A 101 -27.48 -13.48 16.57
C SER A 101 -28.38 -12.93 15.45
N GLU A 102 -29.60 -12.51 15.76
CA GLU A 102 -30.44 -11.73 14.82
C GLU A 102 -30.71 -12.46 13.47
N LEU A 103 -30.72 -13.80 13.47
CA LEU A 103 -31.10 -14.64 12.31
C LEU A 103 -32.63 -14.70 12.07
N GLY A 104 -33.43 -14.04 12.91
CA GLY A 104 -34.89 -14.08 12.85
C GLY A 104 -35.48 -13.27 11.70
N LEU A 105 -36.81 -13.36 11.53
CA LEU A 105 -37.56 -12.62 10.51
C LEU A 105 -37.65 -11.10 10.78
N LEU A 106 -37.40 -10.68 12.01
CA LEU A 106 -37.48 -9.29 12.47
C LEU A 106 -36.21 -8.92 13.24
N PRO A 107 -35.04 -8.86 12.58
CA PRO A 107 -33.78 -8.59 13.22
C PRO A 107 -33.73 -7.14 13.72
N ASN A 108 -33.01 -6.93 14.80
CA ASN A 108 -32.65 -5.61 15.27
C ASN A 108 -31.20 -5.28 14.87
N HIS A 109 -31.01 -4.37 13.92
CA HIS A 109 -29.67 -4.04 13.42
C HIS A 109 -28.76 -3.41 14.49
N GLY A 110 -29.33 -2.65 15.43
CA GLY A 110 -28.57 -2.07 16.55
C GLY A 110 -28.06 -3.14 17.52
N ASN A 111 -28.90 -4.11 17.86
CA ASN A 111 -28.48 -5.28 18.65
C ASN A 111 -27.43 -6.09 17.89
N PHE A 112 -27.63 -6.30 16.58
CA PHE A 112 -26.67 -7.04 15.78
C PHE A 112 -25.30 -6.37 15.77
N ALA A 113 -25.26 -5.05 15.59
CA ALA A 113 -24.04 -4.25 15.67
C ALA A 113 -23.36 -4.36 17.05
N ASN A 114 -24.13 -4.37 18.13
CA ASN A 114 -23.59 -4.58 19.48
C ASN A 114 -23.01 -5.99 19.65
N ASP A 115 -23.66 -7.01 19.09
CA ASP A 115 -23.19 -8.39 19.13
C ASP A 115 -21.89 -8.57 18.33
N LEU A 116 -21.74 -7.91 17.17
CA LEU A 116 -20.47 -7.88 16.44
C LEU A 116 -19.32 -7.30 17.29
N ARG A 117 -19.59 -6.28 18.10
CA ARG A 117 -18.59 -5.71 19.03
C ARG A 117 -18.27 -6.65 20.19
N ARG A 118 -19.24 -7.45 20.66
CA ARG A 118 -18.99 -8.47 21.70
C ARG A 118 -18.07 -9.58 21.23
N CYS A 119 -18.01 -9.83 19.92
CA CYS A 119 -17.04 -10.78 19.37
C CYS A 119 -15.57 -10.35 19.59
N PHE A 120 -15.29 -9.05 19.71
CA PHE A 120 -13.95 -8.57 20.09
C PHE A 120 -13.65 -8.86 21.55
N ASP A 121 -14.64 -8.63 22.42
CA ASP A 121 -14.52 -8.90 23.86
C ASP A 121 -14.29 -10.39 24.11
N PHE A 122 -14.99 -11.27 23.38
CA PHE A 122 -14.75 -12.72 23.42
C PHE A 122 -13.27 -13.05 23.17
N PHE A 123 -12.67 -12.52 22.10
CA PHE A 123 -11.26 -12.82 21.82
C PHE A 123 -10.30 -12.14 22.81
N ALA A 124 -10.63 -10.96 23.34
CA ALA A 124 -9.85 -10.33 24.39
C ALA A 124 -9.84 -11.18 25.68
N ASP A 125 -10.99 -11.75 26.05
CA ASP A 125 -11.11 -12.64 27.21
C ASP A 125 -10.38 -13.96 26.96
N GLU A 126 -10.55 -14.57 25.78
CA GLU A 126 -9.87 -15.80 25.40
C GLU A 126 -8.34 -15.64 25.30
N HIS A 127 -7.85 -14.46 24.96
CA HIS A 127 -6.42 -14.15 24.92
C HIS A 127 -5.74 -14.33 26.28
N VAL A 128 -6.43 -14.01 27.37
CA VAL A 128 -5.89 -14.03 28.74
C VAL A 128 -6.37 -15.23 29.56
N ARG A 129 -7.32 -16.02 29.05
CA ARG A 129 -7.90 -17.14 29.78
C ARG A 129 -7.01 -18.37 29.73
N ASP A 130 -6.47 -18.76 30.89
CA ASP A 130 -5.71 -20.00 31.04
C ASP A 130 -6.47 -21.21 30.47
N GLY A 131 -5.77 -22.01 29.65
CA GLY A 131 -6.34 -23.16 28.97
C GLY A 131 -7.25 -22.84 27.77
N SER A 132 -7.39 -21.56 27.37
CA SER A 132 -7.96 -21.23 26.07
C SER A 132 -7.04 -21.68 24.93
N ARG A 133 -7.63 -22.11 23.82
CA ARG A 133 -6.93 -22.32 22.54
C ARG A 133 -6.27 -21.04 22.03
N PHE A 134 -6.85 -19.88 22.34
CA PHE A 134 -6.40 -18.58 21.85
C PHE A 134 -5.54 -17.83 22.87
N PHE A 135 -5.18 -18.48 23.98
CA PHE A 135 -4.31 -17.90 25.00
C PHE A 135 -3.02 -17.36 24.38
N GLY A 136 -2.70 -16.09 24.63
CA GLY A 136 -1.53 -15.41 24.08
C GLY A 136 -1.51 -15.20 22.56
N SER A 137 -2.56 -15.59 21.83
CA SER A 137 -2.51 -15.71 20.35
C SER A 137 -3.38 -14.71 19.59
N VAL A 138 -3.99 -13.75 20.28
CA VAL A 138 -4.89 -12.74 19.71
C VAL A 138 -4.15 -11.40 19.68
N MET A 139 -4.20 -10.70 18.56
CA MET A 139 -3.73 -9.32 18.45
C MET A 139 -4.83 -8.38 18.95
N THR A 140 -4.80 -8.04 20.24
CA THR A 140 -5.87 -7.30 20.94
C THR A 140 -5.95 -5.80 20.60
N ASP A 141 -5.12 -5.33 19.68
CA ASP A 141 -5.17 -3.98 19.09
C ASP A 141 -5.46 -4.01 17.57
N GLY A 142 -5.64 -5.20 16.99
CA GLY A 142 -5.89 -5.46 15.56
C GLY A 142 -7.29 -6.00 15.29
N TYR A 143 -8.33 -5.20 15.56
CA TYR A 143 -9.73 -5.56 15.32
C TYR A 143 -10.27 -4.95 14.03
N SER A 144 -11.08 -5.69 13.28
CA SER A 144 -11.78 -5.23 12.09
C SER A 144 -13.21 -5.73 12.02
N LEU A 145 -14.00 -5.03 11.22
CA LEU A 145 -15.39 -5.41 10.93
C LEU A 145 -15.59 -5.62 9.43
N SER A 146 -16.39 -6.63 9.11
CA SER A 146 -16.93 -6.84 7.79
C SER A 146 -18.35 -7.40 7.92
N GLY A 147 -19.03 -7.55 6.80
CA GLY A 147 -20.36 -8.15 6.78
C GLY A 147 -21.02 -7.98 5.44
N HIS A 148 -22.00 -8.82 5.16
CA HIS A 148 -22.74 -8.81 3.91
C HIS A 148 -24.16 -8.25 4.11
N SER A 149 -24.64 -7.42 3.17
CA SER A 149 -26.04 -6.97 3.16
C SER A 149 -26.42 -6.28 4.49
N MET A 150 -27.48 -6.74 5.15
CA MET A 150 -27.85 -6.38 6.53
C MET A 150 -26.65 -6.34 7.49
N GLY A 151 -25.80 -7.36 7.48
CA GLY A 151 -24.63 -7.46 8.33
C GLY A 151 -23.52 -6.48 7.95
N GLY A 152 -23.44 -6.08 6.68
CA GLY A 152 -22.57 -5.00 6.24
C GLY A 152 -23.01 -3.66 6.79
N GLY A 153 -24.31 -3.37 6.78
CA GLY A 153 -24.87 -2.18 7.43
C GLY A 153 -24.67 -2.19 8.95
N ALA A 154 -24.91 -3.32 9.61
CA ALA A 154 -24.67 -3.48 11.05
C ALA A 154 -23.18 -3.34 11.40
N ALA A 155 -22.25 -3.79 10.54
CA ALA A 155 -20.82 -3.56 10.70
C ALA A 155 -20.46 -2.07 10.65
N VAL A 156 -21.13 -1.26 9.83
CA VAL A 156 -20.97 0.21 9.83
C VAL A 156 -21.43 0.81 11.16
N LEU A 157 -22.61 0.40 11.66
CA LEU A 157 -23.10 0.84 12.97
C LEU A 157 -22.13 0.46 14.10
N ALA A 158 -21.58 -0.75 14.05
CA ALA A 158 -20.62 -1.24 15.04
C ALA A 158 -19.31 -0.44 15.02
N ALA A 159 -18.77 -0.17 13.83
CA ALA A 159 -17.54 0.59 13.66
C ALA A 159 -17.68 2.06 14.11
N ALA A 160 -18.84 2.67 13.87
CA ALA A 160 -19.13 4.02 14.33
C ALA A 160 -19.15 4.15 15.87
N ALA A 161 -19.39 3.04 16.58
CA ALA A 161 -19.53 3.00 18.03
C ALA A 161 -18.33 2.37 18.77
N ASP A 162 -17.26 1.96 18.05
CA ASP A 162 -16.14 1.24 18.64
C ASP A 162 -14.79 1.69 18.07
N VAL A 163 -14.05 2.45 18.88
CA VAL A 163 -12.73 3.02 18.51
C VAL A 163 -11.62 1.98 18.35
N ARG A 164 -11.87 0.72 18.76
CA ARG A 164 -10.91 -0.38 18.60
C ARG A 164 -10.80 -0.85 17.14
N VAL A 165 -11.77 -0.51 16.29
CA VAL A 165 -11.82 -0.93 14.90
C VAL A 165 -10.72 -0.22 14.11
N ARG A 166 -9.86 -1.02 13.47
CA ARG A 166 -8.71 -0.57 12.66
C ARG A 166 -8.96 -0.69 11.15
N ALA A 167 -9.97 -1.45 10.74
CA ALA A 167 -10.40 -1.57 9.34
C ALA A 167 -11.88 -1.97 9.26
N LEU A 168 -12.59 -1.44 8.26
CA LEU A 168 -14.00 -1.75 7.98
C LEU A 168 -14.18 -2.05 6.49
N ILE A 169 -14.69 -3.25 6.16
CA ILE A 169 -14.88 -3.71 4.78
C ILE A 169 -16.26 -4.33 4.56
N PRO A 170 -17.34 -3.54 4.46
CA PRO A 170 -18.67 -4.09 4.22
C PRO A 170 -18.86 -4.51 2.76
N LEU A 171 -19.57 -5.62 2.57
CA LEU A 171 -19.86 -6.28 1.30
C LEU A 171 -21.33 -6.06 0.95
N ALA A 172 -21.61 -5.33 -0.13
CA ALA A 172 -22.95 -4.89 -0.51
C ALA A 172 -23.78 -4.43 0.71
N PRO A 173 -23.28 -3.50 1.54
CA PRO A 173 -23.96 -3.14 2.77
C PRO A 173 -25.36 -2.61 2.49
N ALA A 174 -26.34 -3.09 3.26
CA ALA A 174 -27.68 -2.52 3.29
C ALA A 174 -27.69 -1.24 4.12
N GLU A 175 -28.59 -0.34 3.75
CA GLU A 175 -29.03 0.70 4.66
C GLU A 175 -29.88 0.05 5.74
N THR A 176 -29.68 0.46 7.00
CA THR A 176 -30.28 -0.22 8.16
C THR A 176 -31.14 0.75 8.96
N ASN A 177 -31.75 0.22 10.03
CA ASN A 177 -32.40 0.99 11.07
C ASN A 177 -31.85 0.51 12.43
N PRO A 178 -31.05 1.31 13.16
CA PRO A 178 -30.61 2.70 12.88
C PRO A 178 -29.85 2.88 11.56
N SER A 179 -29.77 4.11 11.04
CA SER A 179 -29.22 4.39 9.71
C SER A 179 -27.72 4.11 9.58
N ALA A 180 -27.33 3.28 8.61
CA ALA A 180 -25.93 2.99 8.31
C ALA A 180 -25.27 4.16 7.57
N VAL A 181 -25.99 4.84 6.67
CA VAL A 181 -25.54 6.08 6.03
C VAL A 181 -25.19 7.13 7.08
N ALA A 182 -26.05 7.35 8.07
CA ALA A 182 -25.76 8.31 9.14
C ALA A 182 -24.56 7.89 9.99
N ALA A 183 -24.43 6.59 10.30
CA ALA A 183 -23.33 6.07 11.11
C ALA A 183 -21.97 6.11 10.37
N ALA A 184 -21.95 5.93 9.05
CA ALA A 184 -20.72 5.96 8.26
C ALA A 184 -19.91 7.24 8.46
N ALA A 185 -20.58 8.39 8.66
CA ALA A 185 -19.94 9.67 8.91
C ALA A 185 -19.21 9.77 10.26
N ALA A 186 -19.41 8.81 11.18
CA ALA A 186 -18.73 8.73 12.47
C ALA A 186 -17.64 7.65 12.52
N VAL A 187 -17.50 6.83 11.48
CA VAL A 187 -16.42 5.84 11.39
C VAL A 187 -15.08 6.55 11.24
N SER A 188 -14.11 6.17 12.07
CA SER A 188 -12.73 6.70 12.05
C SER A 188 -11.72 5.74 11.44
N ALA A 189 -12.06 4.45 11.32
CA ALA A 189 -11.21 3.45 10.70
C ALA A 189 -11.21 3.59 9.16
N PRO A 190 -10.11 3.20 8.50
CA PRO A 190 -10.09 2.96 7.05
C PRO A 190 -11.28 2.13 6.57
N PHE A 191 -12.00 2.67 5.58
CA PHE A 191 -13.30 2.17 5.14
C PHE A 191 -13.25 1.75 3.66
N SER A 192 -13.37 0.46 3.35
CA SER A 192 -13.49 -0.03 1.96
C SER A 192 -14.85 -0.68 1.68
N VAL A 193 -15.73 -0.05 0.90
CA VAL A 193 -17.00 -0.65 0.45
C VAL A 193 -16.76 -1.53 -0.78
N LEU A 194 -17.20 -2.79 -0.74
CA LEU A 194 -17.28 -3.66 -1.91
C LEU A 194 -18.74 -3.77 -2.35
N ALA A 195 -19.03 -3.59 -3.65
CA ALA A 195 -20.38 -3.70 -4.19
C ALA A 195 -20.40 -4.21 -5.63
N GLY A 196 -21.54 -4.75 -6.09
CA GLY A 196 -21.76 -5.17 -7.47
C GLY A 196 -22.61 -4.17 -8.26
N THR A 197 -22.31 -3.96 -9.54
CA THR A 197 -23.12 -3.04 -10.39
C THR A 197 -24.49 -3.61 -10.79
N GLN A 198 -24.68 -4.92 -10.67
CA GLN A 198 -25.94 -5.64 -10.95
C GLN A 198 -26.54 -6.22 -9.66
N ASP A 199 -26.20 -5.65 -8.50
CA ASP A 199 -26.89 -5.92 -7.25
C ASP A 199 -28.33 -5.37 -7.32
N THR A 200 -29.31 -6.27 -7.21
CA THR A 200 -30.74 -5.91 -7.27
C THR A 200 -31.46 -6.02 -5.92
N ILE A 201 -30.78 -6.50 -4.88
CA ILE A 201 -31.34 -6.69 -3.53
C ILE A 201 -30.99 -5.49 -2.65
N THR A 202 -29.75 -5.04 -2.69
CA THR A 202 -29.29 -3.76 -2.14
C THR A 202 -28.68 -2.90 -3.25
N PRO A 203 -29.51 -2.34 -4.15
CA PRO A 203 -29.01 -1.56 -5.28
C PRO A 203 -28.00 -0.49 -4.86
N PHE A 204 -26.85 -0.44 -5.55
CA PHE A 204 -25.71 0.41 -5.18
C PHE A 204 -26.12 1.86 -4.89
N GLY A 205 -26.92 2.49 -5.76
CA GLY A 205 -27.35 3.89 -5.62
C GLY A 205 -28.25 4.18 -4.42
N GLN A 206 -28.81 3.16 -3.76
CA GLN A 206 -29.70 3.29 -2.61
C GLN A 206 -29.04 2.90 -1.28
N HIS A 207 -27.95 2.13 -1.34
CA HIS A 207 -27.32 1.56 -0.15
C HIS A 207 -25.82 1.81 -0.11
N ALA A 208 -25.01 0.93 -0.72
CA ALA A 208 -23.55 0.99 -0.67
C ALA A 208 -22.96 2.35 -1.15
N GLY A 209 -23.56 2.97 -2.16
CA GLY A 209 -23.16 4.29 -2.67
C GLY A 209 -23.33 5.39 -1.62
N PRO A 210 -24.55 5.65 -1.11
CA PRO A 210 -24.77 6.59 -0.01
C PRO A 210 -23.93 6.32 1.25
N ILE A 211 -23.74 5.04 1.62
CA ILE A 211 -22.92 4.66 2.78
C ILE A 211 -21.45 5.06 2.55
N HIS A 212 -20.88 4.74 1.39
CA HIS A 212 -19.52 5.14 1.02
C HIS A 212 -19.36 6.67 0.98
N GLN A 213 -20.32 7.38 0.39
CA GLN A 213 -20.28 8.84 0.25
C GLN A 213 -20.31 9.55 1.60
N ALA A 214 -21.02 9.00 2.59
CA ALA A 214 -21.07 9.54 3.95
C ALA A 214 -19.81 9.25 4.78
N ALA A 215 -19.05 8.19 4.45
CA ALA A 215 -17.79 7.86 5.11
C ALA A 215 -16.73 8.95 4.92
N ARG A 216 -15.82 9.06 5.87
CA ARG A 216 -14.68 9.98 5.80
C ARG A 216 -13.47 9.28 5.21
N ALA A 217 -12.55 10.06 4.64
CA ALA A 217 -11.20 9.57 4.37
C ALA A 217 -10.54 9.06 5.68
N PRO A 218 -9.74 7.99 5.63
CA PRO A 218 -9.38 7.22 4.43
C PRO A 218 -10.48 6.23 4.01
N ARG A 219 -10.92 6.29 2.75
CA ARG A 219 -11.98 5.41 2.22
C ARG A 219 -11.71 4.93 0.79
N GLN A 220 -12.37 3.81 0.47
CA GLN A 220 -12.35 3.20 -0.85
C GLN A 220 -13.74 2.74 -1.26
N LEU A 221 -13.99 2.78 -2.57
CA LEU A 221 -15.08 2.06 -3.20
C LEU A 221 -14.50 1.07 -4.22
N ARG A 222 -14.85 -0.21 -4.06
CA ARG A 222 -14.50 -1.31 -4.96
C ARG A 222 -15.76 -1.82 -5.64
N LEU A 223 -16.04 -1.32 -6.84
CA LEU A 223 -17.28 -1.59 -7.57
C LEU A 223 -17.04 -2.63 -8.67
N MET A 224 -17.63 -3.81 -8.50
CA MET A 224 -17.45 -4.97 -9.38
C MET A 224 -18.48 -4.94 -10.52
N THR A 225 -18.01 -4.65 -11.73
CA THR A 225 -18.83 -4.61 -12.94
C THR A 225 -19.42 -5.99 -13.24
N GLY A 226 -20.74 -6.09 -13.21
CA GLY A 226 -21.45 -7.34 -13.38
C GLY A 226 -21.61 -8.17 -12.11
N GLY A 227 -21.06 -7.71 -10.98
CA GLY A 227 -21.27 -8.34 -9.68
C GLY A 227 -22.73 -8.20 -9.22
N SER A 228 -23.21 -9.21 -8.49
CA SER A 228 -24.57 -9.29 -7.94
C SER A 228 -24.55 -9.33 -6.42
N HIS A 229 -25.71 -9.20 -5.76
CA HIS A 229 -25.78 -9.29 -4.30
C HIS A 229 -25.34 -10.67 -3.80
N CYS A 230 -25.93 -11.73 -4.35
CA CYS A 230 -25.64 -13.10 -3.96
C CYS A 230 -24.31 -13.64 -4.50
N GLY A 231 -23.54 -12.83 -5.23
CA GLY A 231 -22.19 -13.18 -5.64
C GLY A 231 -21.18 -13.16 -4.49
N PHE A 232 -21.52 -12.58 -3.33
CA PHE A 232 -20.72 -12.62 -2.10
C PHE A 232 -20.92 -13.91 -1.27
N LEU A 233 -21.88 -14.76 -1.65
CA LEU A 233 -22.17 -16.04 -0.99
C LEU A 233 -21.45 -17.19 -1.70
N ASP A 234 -21.02 -18.21 -0.95
CA ASP A 234 -20.36 -19.41 -1.51
C ASP A 234 -21.31 -20.25 -2.39
N SER A 235 -22.62 -20.13 -2.17
CA SER A 235 -23.64 -20.83 -2.97
C SER A 235 -24.92 -20.01 -3.09
N SER A 236 -25.77 -20.38 -4.04
CA SER A 236 -27.06 -19.70 -4.24
C SER A 236 -28.06 -20.11 -3.16
N MET A 237 -28.88 -19.16 -2.72
CA MET A 237 -30.07 -19.40 -1.90
C MET A 237 -31.35 -19.01 -2.65
N ILE A 238 -32.51 -19.35 -2.09
CA ILE A 238 -33.82 -18.96 -2.63
C ILE A 238 -33.90 -17.43 -2.63
N PHE A 239 -34.39 -16.84 -3.72
CA PHE A 239 -34.43 -15.38 -3.98
C PHE A 239 -33.07 -14.71 -4.22
N CYS A 240 -32.02 -15.47 -4.52
CA CYS A 240 -30.78 -14.86 -4.98
C CYS A 240 -30.92 -14.17 -6.33
N ASP A 241 -30.33 -13.00 -6.43
CA ASP A 241 -30.05 -12.36 -7.71
C ASP A 241 -28.82 -12.99 -8.38
N THR A 242 -28.57 -12.56 -9.61
CA THR A 242 -27.42 -12.98 -10.41
C THR A 242 -26.96 -11.80 -11.25
N GLY A 243 -25.69 -11.84 -11.67
CA GLY A 243 -25.12 -10.83 -12.55
C GLY A 243 -24.24 -11.48 -13.61
N SER A 244 -23.72 -10.66 -14.52
CA SER A 244 -22.84 -11.13 -15.60
C SER A 244 -21.44 -11.55 -15.13
N MET A 245 -21.02 -11.15 -13.93
CA MET A 245 -19.82 -11.69 -13.28
C MET A 245 -20.15 -13.05 -12.66
N SER A 246 -19.29 -14.04 -12.89
CA SER A 246 -19.46 -15.35 -12.24
C SER A 246 -19.26 -15.22 -10.73
N ARG A 247 -19.99 -16.03 -9.95
CA ARG A 247 -19.80 -16.09 -8.49
C ARG A 247 -18.36 -16.43 -8.10
N ALA A 248 -17.71 -17.32 -8.84
CA ALA A 248 -16.32 -17.70 -8.57
C ALA A 248 -15.37 -16.50 -8.71
N ASP A 249 -15.55 -15.67 -9.74
CA ASP A 249 -14.76 -14.45 -9.92
C ASP A 249 -15.09 -13.39 -8.88
N GLN A 250 -16.37 -13.20 -8.55
CA GLN A 250 -16.78 -12.25 -7.52
C GLN A 250 -16.23 -12.63 -6.13
N LEU A 251 -16.26 -13.92 -5.77
CA LEU A 251 -15.65 -14.42 -4.53
C LEU A 251 -14.12 -14.30 -4.54
N ARG A 252 -13.46 -14.57 -5.68
CA ARG A 252 -12.02 -14.34 -5.84
C ARG A 252 -11.65 -12.88 -5.58
N ASN A 253 -12.34 -11.96 -6.24
CA ASN A 253 -12.15 -10.52 -6.06
C ASN A 253 -12.42 -10.09 -4.62
N THR A 254 -13.51 -10.58 -4.02
CA THR A 254 -13.88 -10.29 -2.62
C THR A 254 -12.79 -10.74 -1.65
N ARG A 255 -12.32 -11.98 -1.79
CA ARG A 255 -11.30 -12.57 -0.91
C ARG A 255 -9.94 -11.88 -1.06
N GLY A 256 -9.52 -11.58 -2.29
CA GLY A 256 -8.30 -10.81 -2.56
C GLY A 256 -8.33 -9.41 -1.96
N LEU A 257 -9.42 -8.67 -2.19
CA LEU A 257 -9.58 -7.30 -1.66
C LEU A 257 -9.66 -7.27 -0.13
N LEU A 258 -10.42 -8.18 0.49
CA LEU A 258 -10.45 -8.31 1.96
C LEU A 258 -9.04 -8.59 2.49
N THR A 259 -8.35 -9.57 1.92
CA THR A 259 -7.01 -9.98 2.38
C THR A 259 -6.00 -8.85 2.23
N ALA A 260 -5.97 -8.17 1.08
CA ALA A 260 -5.05 -7.07 0.84
C ALA A 260 -5.28 -5.91 1.81
N PHE A 261 -6.54 -5.49 1.99
CA PHE A 261 -6.89 -4.38 2.87
C PHE A 261 -6.64 -4.71 4.35
N LEU A 262 -7.07 -5.89 4.81
CA LEU A 262 -6.87 -6.32 6.19
C LEU A 262 -5.40 -6.55 6.54
N THR A 263 -4.60 -7.09 5.61
CA THR A 263 -3.16 -7.30 5.83
C THR A 263 -2.45 -5.95 5.98
N THR A 264 -2.76 -5.01 5.08
CA THR A 264 -2.17 -3.66 5.10
C THR A 264 -2.49 -2.92 6.42
N HIS A 265 -3.75 -2.99 6.89
CA HIS A 265 -4.19 -2.19 8.03
C HIS A 265 -4.04 -2.86 9.40
N LEU A 266 -3.97 -4.19 9.47
CA LEU A 266 -3.90 -4.91 10.76
C LEU A 266 -2.53 -5.53 11.05
N LYS A 267 -1.74 -5.87 10.02
CA LYS A 267 -0.49 -6.63 10.21
C LYS A 267 0.77 -5.78 10.08
N GLY A 268 0.65 -4.52 9.66
CA GLY A 268 1.79 -3.69 9.29
C GLY A 268 2.62 -4.32 8.16
N ASP A 269 1.97 -5.09 7.31
CA ASP A 269 2.59 -5.89 6.27
C ASP A 269 2.25 -5.32 4.89
N ASP A 270 3.29 -4.83 4.23
CA ASP A 270 3.19 -4.10 2.98
C ASP A 270 3.06 -4.98 1.75
N ARG A 271 3.17 -6.30 1.86
CA ARG A 271 3.23 -7.19 0.68
C ARG A 271 2.03 -7.03 -0.28
N PHE A 272 0.89 -6.59 0.23
CA PHE A 272 -0.35 -6.41 -0.55
C PHE A 272 -0.79 -4.95 -0.69
N TRP A 273 0.07 -4.00 -0.31
CA TRP A 273 -0.31 -2.59 -0.36
C TRP A 273 -0.70 -2.16 -1.77
N ARG A 274 -0.01 -2.68 -2.80
CA ARG A 274 -0.26 -2.31 -4.20
C ARG A 274 -1.64 -2.71 -4.68
N SER A 275 -2.17 -3.81 -4.19
CA SER A 275 -3.55 -4.22 -4.47
C SER A 275 -4.56 -3.53 -3.54
N ALA A 276 -4.14 -3.15 -2.33
CA ALA A 276 -4.98 -2.49 -1.33
C ALA A 276 -5.19 -0.99 -1.60
N TRP A 277 -4.16 -0.23 -1.96
CA TRP A 277 -4.19 1.22 -2.19
C TRP A 277 -3.47 1.64 -3.48
N GLY A 278 -2.73 0.73 -4.09
CA GLY A 278 -1.92 1.02 -5.26
C GLY A 278 -2.63 0.77 -6.61
N PRO A 279 -1.84 0.71 -7.68
CA PRO A 279 -2.32 0.60 -9.06
C PRO A 279 -2.82 -0.80 -9.44
N GLU A 280 -2.51 -1.82 -8.63
CA GLU A 280 -2.77 -3.21 -9.00
C GLU A 280 -4.26 -3.55 -8.81
N SER A 281 -4.83 -4.18 -9.82
CA SER A 281 -6.16 -4.77 -9.75
C SER A 281 -6.09 -6.25 -10.08
N PHE A 282 -6.82 -7.06 -9.32
CA PHE A 282 -6.98 -8.49 -9.56
C PHE A 282 -7.79 -8.78 -10.83
N ASP A 283 -8.68 -7.85 -11.20
CA ASP A 283 -9.66 -8.03 -12.26
C ASP A 283 -10.05 -6.66 -12.82
N THR A 284 -9.93 -6.49 -14.13
CA THR A 284 -10.24 -5.24 -14.83
C THR A 284 -11.71 -4.84 -14.72
N ARG A 285 -12.59 -5.76 -14.30
CA ARG A 285 -14.00 -5.50 -14.01
C ARG A 285 -14.21 -4.81 -12.66
N VAL A 286 -13.19 -4.71 -11.80
CA VAL A 286 -13.27 -4.00 -10.51
C VAL A 286 -12.82 -2.56 -10.71
N SER A 287 -13.78 -1.63 -10.71
CA SER A 287 -13.50 -0.20 -10.66
C SER A 287 -13.18 0.20 -9.23
N THR A 288 -12.19 1.06 -9.06
CA THR A 288 -11.73 1.52 -7.75
C THR A 288 -11.74 3.03 -7.68
N SER A 289 -12.28 3.57 -6.59
CA SER A 289 -12.11 4.96 -6.18
C SER A 289 -11.40 4.98 -4.84
N PHE A 290 -10.34 5.77 -4.75
CA PHE A 290 -9.55 5.98 -3.54
C PHE A 290 -9.73 7.42 -3.06
N ASP A 291 -9.88 7.57 -1.76
CA ASP A 291 -9.81 8.83 -1.04
C ASP A 291 -8.95 8.57 0.21
N PRO A 292 -7.61 8.59 0.08
CA PRO A 292 -6.69 8.29 1.17
C PRO A 292 -6.60 9.43 2.19
N GLY A 293 -7.22 10.59 1.94
CA GLY A 293 -7.13 11.77 2.81
C GLY A 293 -5.83 12.55 2.64
N PHE A 294 -5.04 12.29 1.61
CA PHE A 294 -3.92 13.13 1.20
C PHE A 294 -3.61 12.87 -0.26
N GLN A 295 -2.84 13.74 -0.88
CA GLN A 295 -2.43 13.59 -2.27
C GLN A 295 -0.91 13.65 -2.38
N VAL A 296 -0.39 12.80 -3.25
CA VAL A 296 0.95 12.94 -3.84
C VAL A 296 0.71 13.42 -5.25
N LEU A 297 1.10 14.65 -5.55
CA LEU A 297 0.76 15.32 -6.79
C LEU A 297 1.75 14.93 -7.88
N LEU A 298 1.20 14.65 -9.08
CA LEU A 298 2.00 14.56 -10.29
C LEU A 298 2.59 15.92 -10.61
N THR A 299 3.88 15.97 -10.91
CA THR A 299 4.49 17.13 -11.56
C THR A 299 4.43 16.95 -13.07
N ASP A 300 4.02 17.98 -13.81
CA ASP A 300 4.06 17.98 -15.29
C ASP A 300 5.50 17.97 -15.84
N GLN A 301 6.50 18.10 -14.96
CA GLN A 301 7.92 18.06 -15.27
C GLN A 301 8.46 16.63 -15.11
N LEU A 302 9.24 16.19 -16.10
CA LEU A 302 10.12 15.04 -15.95
C LEU A 302 11.20 15.36 -14.91
N PHE A 303 11.57 14.38 -14.11
CA PHE A 303 12.77 14.48 -13.31
C PHE A 303 13.97 14.33 -14.24
N THR A 304 14.88 15.29 -14.21
CA THR A 304 16.05 15.33 -15.09
C THR A 304 17.32 15.44 -14.27
N GLY A 305 18.36 14.77 -14.75
CA GLY A 305 19.72 14.89 -14.23
C GLY A 305 20.72 14.36 -15.25
N PRO A 306 22.00 14.77 -15.17
CA PRO A 306 23.05 14.30 -16.06
C PRO A 306 23.29 12.78 -15.92
N ALA A 307 23.75 12.14 -16.99
CA ALA A 307 24.41 10.84 -16.85
C ALA A 307 25.67 10.99 -15.97
N GLY A 308 25.89 10.06 -15.04
CA GLY A 308 26.99 10.14 -14.09
C GLY A 308 26.69 10.94 -12.81
N GLY A 309 25.61 11.72 -12.76
CA GLY A 309 25.28 12.59 -11.61
C GLY A 309 24.00 12.26 -10.89
N ARG A 310 23.21 13.28 -10.52
CA ARG A 310 21.95 13.12 -9.75
C ARG A 310 20.78 13.85 -10.38
N ALA A 311 19.57 13.34 -10.20
CA ALA A 311 18.33 14.04 -10.51
C ALA A 311 17.61 14.46 -9.23
N LEU A 312 17.34 15.75 -9.08
CA LEU A 312 16.51 16.28 -8.00
C LEU A 312 15.03 16.05 -8.33
N CYS A 313 14.31 15.44 -7.40
CA CYS A 313 12.92 15.05 -7.57
C CYS A 313 12.05 15.78 -6.54
N ASP A 314 11.33 16.79 -7.01
CA ASP A 314 10.34 17.52 -6.21
C ASP A 314 8.97 16.86 -6.36
N VAL A 315 8.36 16.50 -5.23
CA VAL A 315 7.06 15.84 -5.18
C VAL A 315 6.14 16.60 -4.24
N PRO A 316 5.24 17.42 -4.79
CA PRO A 316 4.30 18.18 -3.98
C PRO A 316 3.27 17.27 -3.32
N MET A 317 3.00 17.50 -2.04
CA MET A 317 2.02 16.74 -1.26
C MET A 317 1.02 17.66 -0.57
N VAL A 318 -0.23 17.23 -0.47
CA VAL A 318 -1.31 17.96 0.21
C VAL A 318 -1.97 17.05 1.24
N ASN A 319 -2.05 17.51 2.49
CA ASN A 319 -2.83 16.82 3.51
C ASN A 319 -4.30 17.22 3.40
N GLU A 320 -5.16 16.30 2.95
CA GLU A 320 -6.62 16.51 2.84
C GLU A 320 -7.38 15.92 4.04
N SER A 321 -6.65 15.32 4.98
CA SER A 321 -7.20 14.69 6.16
C SER A 321 -7.56 15.77 7.18
N ARG A 322 -8.46 15.43 8.11
CA ARG A 322 -8.87 16.34 9.19
C ARG A 322 -7.81 16.57 10.26
N PRO A 323 -7.01 15.57 10.68
CA PRO A 323 -5.91 15.82 11.58
C PRO A 323 -4.67 16.31 10.84
N GLU A 324 -3.79 16.94 11.58
CA GLU A 324 -2.39 17.09 11.17
C GLU A 324 -1.74 15.70 11.07
N GLN A 325 -0.97 15.46 10.00
CA GLN A 325 -0.34 14.18 9.74
C GLN A 325 1.06 14.33 9.14
N SER A 326 1.93 13.39 9.47
CA SER A 326 3.22 13.18 8.81
C SER A 326 3.13 11.96 7.92
N PHE A 327 3.86 11.97 6.80
CA PHE A 327 3.87 10.89 5.84
C PHE A 327 5.29 10.38 5.63
N GLN A 328 5.45 9.06 5.57
CA GLN A 328 6.67 8.44 5.06
C GLN A 328 6.57 8.40 3.53
N ILE A 329 7.66 8.76 2.86
CA ILE A 329 7.73 8.84 1.40
C ILE A 329 8.62 7.73 0.86
N PHE A 330 8.23 7.18 -0.29
CA PHE A 330 8.93 6.11 -0.97
C PHE A 330 8.98 6.37 -2.47
N ALA A 331 10.14 6.10 -3.06
CA ALA A 331 10.29 5.93 -4.50
C ALA A 331 10.20 4.42 -4.80
N ASP A 332 8.97 3.97 -5.05
CA ASP A 332 8.69 2.60 -5.45
C ASP A 332 8.99 2.39 -6.95
N ASP A 333 9.51 1.22 -7.31
CA ASP A 333 9.91 0.87 -8.68
C ASP A 333 10.90 1.85 -9.32
N ALA A 334 11.71 2.54 -8.50
CA ALA A 334 12.69 3.49 -9.01
C ALA A 334 13.64 2.76 -10.00
N PRO A 335 13.72 3.23 -11.27
CA PRO A 335 14.54 2.59 -12.30
C PRO A 335 16.04 2.77 -12.04
N PHE A 336 16.38 3.73 -11.19
CA PHE A 336 17.71 4.07 -10.73
C PHE A 336 17.72 4.14 -9.19
N PRO A 337 18.86 3.89 -8.53
CA PRO A 337 18.96 3.93 -7.07
C PRO A 337 18.65 5.33 -6.52
N LEU A 338 18.18 5.40 -5.27
CA LEU A 338 18.11 6.66 -4.54
C LEU A 338 19.50 7.05 -4.03
N ALA A 339 19.85 8.34 -4.10
CA ALA A 339 21.11 8.84 -3.57
C ALA A 339 21.15 8.78 -2.02
N ALA A 340 19.99 8.92 -1.38
CA ALA A 340 19.81 8.78 0.06
C ALA A 340 18.36 8.33 0.39
N PRO A 341 18.11 7.77 1.59
CA PRO A 341 16.75 7.54 2.07
C PRO A 341 15.93 8.82 2.07
N ILE A 342 14.65 8.72 1.69
CA ILE A 342 13.73 9.87 1.72
C ILE A 342 13.27 10.11 3.15
N GLU A 343 13.50 11.31 3.66
CA GLU A 343 13.06 11.70 4.99
C GLU A 343 11.53 11.80 5.06
N PRO A 344 10.91 11.45 6.21
CA PRO A 344 9.48 11.66 6.41
C PRO A 344 9.13 13.16 6.37
N THR A 345 7.89 13.48 6.01
CA THR A 345 7.42 14.85 6.09
C THR A 345 7.35 15.33 7.55
N PRO A 346 7.58 16.62 7.83
CA PRO A 346 7.09 17.21 9.07
C PRO A 346 5.56 17.06 9.13
N PRO A 347 4.95 17.25 10.31
CA PRO A 347 3.51 17.29 10.41
C PRO A 347 2.90 18.39 9.51
N ILE A 348 2.01 17.99 8.61
CA ILE A 348 1.35 18.87 7.65
C ILE A 348 -0.07 19.15 8.18
N PRO A 349 -0.46 20.42 8.42
CA PRO A 349 -1.81 20.73 8.88
C PRO A 349 -2.87 20.40 7.81
N PRO A 350 -4.15 20.27 8.17
CA PRO A 350 -5.23 20.08 7.20
C PRO A 350 -5.26 21.18 6.12
N GLY A 351 -5.29 20.78 4.85
CA GLY A 351 -5.16 21.67 3.69
C GLY A 351 -3.75 22.23 3.48
N GLY A 352 -2.78 21.82 4.31
CA GLY A 352 -1.38 22.19 4.21
C GLY A 352 -0.67 21.46 3.07
N PHE A 353 0.44 22.06 2.67
CA PHE A 353 1.25 21.65 1.53
C PHE A 353 2.70 21.42 1.97
N PHE A 354 3.35 20.41 1.40
CA PHE A 354 4.77 20.13 1.60
C PHE A 354 5.39 19.64 0.30
N ASP A 355 6.51 20.24 -0.09
CA ASP A 355 7.32 19.77 -1.21
C ASP A 355 8.36 18.78 -0.68
N ALA A 356 8.12 17.49 -0.96
CA ALA A 356 9.10 16.47 -0.67
C ALA A 356 10.19 16.48 -1.72
N VAL A 357 11.44 16.53 -1.29
CA VAL A 357 12.59 16.55 -2.18
C VAL A 357 13.44 15.32 -1.91
N PHE A 358 13.78 14.59 -2.96
CA PHE A 358 14.74 13.50 -2.91
C PHE A 358 15.60 13.46 -4.16
N GLU A 359 16.68 12.70 -4.10
CA GLU A 359 17.63 12.59 -5.20
C GLU A 359 17.71 11.14 -5.70
N ILE A 360 17.72 11.00 -7.02
CA ILE A 360 18.00 9.75 -7.72
C ILE A 360 19.44 9.78 -8.19
N ASP A 361 20.18 8.71 -7.92
CA ASP A 361 21.57 8.51 -8.33
C ASP A 361 21.62 7.95 -9.75
N LEU A 362 22.21 8.73 -10.67
CA LEU A 362 22.38 8.43 -12.09
C LEU A 362 23.85 8.11 -12.44
N SER A 363 24.70 7.83 -11.46
CA SER A 363 26.12 7.50 -11.65
C SER A 363 26.35 6.33 -12.61
N GLY A 364 25.43 5.37 -12.63
CA GLY A 364 25.44 4.22 -13.53
C GLY A 364 24.63 4.37 -14.83
N ALA A 365 23.96 5.52 -15.05
CA ALA A 365 23.03 5.70 -16.17
C ALA A 365 23.72 6.25 -17.42
N LEU A 366 23.20 5.90 -18.60
CA LEU A 366 23.68 6.41 -19.89
C LEU A 366 22.84 7.59 -20.40
N PRO A 367 23.42 8.52 -21.18
CA PRO A 367 22.66 9.60 -21.81
C PRO A 367 21.48 9.10 -22.63
N GLY A 368 20.31 9.73 -22.44
CA GLY A 368 19.07 9.39 -23.13
C GLY A 368 18.29 8.21 -22.54
N GLU A 369 18.78 7.58 -21.47
CA GLU A 369 17.99 6.61 -20.72
C GLU A 369 16.76 7.28 -20.09
N THR A 370 15.68 6.51 -19.99
CA THR A 370 14.42 6.97 -19.40
C THR A 370 13.88 5.91 -18.46
N GLY A 371 13.07 6.34 -17.50
CA GLY A 371 12.35 5.43 -16.64
C GLY A 371 11.15 6.10 -15.98
N THR A 372 10.40 5.31 -15.22
CA THR A 372 9.24 5.81 -14.47
C THR A 372 9.41 5.39 -13.03
N VAL A 373 9.32 6.35 -12.11
CA VAL A 373 9.28 6.10 -10.67
C VAL A 373 7.85 6.26 -10.17
N MET A 374 7.40 5.36 -9.30
CA MET A 374 6.18 5.55 -8.54
C MET A 374 6.54 6.20 -7.21
N VAL A 375 6.09 7.42 -6.97
CA VAL A 375 6.28 8.06 -5.67
C VAL A 375 5.04 7.83 -4.83
N SER A 376 5.20 7.21 -3.66
CA SER A 376 4.10 6.98 -2.72
C SER A 376 4.35 7.64 -1.38
N GLY A 377 3.30 8.27 -0.85
CA GLY A 377 3.23 8.73 0.53
C GLY A 377 2.43 7.72 1.35
N ARG A 378 2.82 7.51 2.60
CA ARG A 378 2.22 6.50 3.49
C ARG A 378 2.02 7.08 4.88
N ASP A 379 0.85 6.87 5.46
CA ASP A 379 0.59 7.25 6.84
C ASP A 379 0.96 6.13 7.83
N GLY A 380 0.89 6.44 9.13
CA GLY A 380 1.18 5.48 10.20
C GLY A 380 0.16 4.34 10.35
N VAL A 381 -0.92 4.32 9.58
CA VAL A 381 -1.97 3.28 9.62
C VAL A 381 -2.08 2.49 8.31
N GLY A 382 -1.10 2.65 7.41
CA GLY A 382 -0.97 1.87 6.17
C GLY A 382 -1.74 2.42 4.97
N VAL A 383 -2.36 3.60 5.08
CA VAL A 383 -3.03 4.30 3.97
C VAL A 383 -1.98 4.91 3.04
N ARG A 384 -2.27 4.92 1.74
CA ARG A 384 -1.30 5.35 0.72
C ARG A 384 -1.98 6.19 -0.36
N ALA A 385 -1.25 7.21 -0.81
CA ALA A 385 -1.48 7.88 -2.07
C ALA A 385 -0.20 7.78 -2.89
N PHE A 386 -0.33 7.73 -4.21
CA PHE A 386 0.83 7.59 -5.10
C PHE A 386 0.61 8.36 -6.40
N THR A 387 1.72 8.66 -7.06
CA THR A 387 1.77 9.20 -8.41
C THR A 387 2.93 8.56 -9.18
N TYR A 388 2.96 8.75 -10.49
CA TYR A 388 4.03 8.28 -11.36
C TYR A 388 4.72 9.43 -12.05
N ASN A 389 6.03 9.52 -11.92
CA ASN A 389 6.82 10.54 -12.59
C ASN A 389 7.84 9.89 -13.53
N GLY A 390 8.01 10.50 -14.70
CA GLY A 390 9.05 10.09 -15.63
C GLY A 390 10.40 10.68 -15.25
N ILE A 391 11.45 9.94 -15.53
CA ILE A 391 12.85 10.33 -15.36
C ILE A 391 13.50 10.31 -16.75
N LEU A 392 14.26 11.36 -17.06
CA LEU A 392 15.07 11.48 -18.27
C LEU A 392 16.52 11.77 -17.89
N VAL A 393 17.43 10.89 -18.33
CA VAL A 393 18.86 11.05 -18.13
C VAL A 393 19.41 11.92 -19.25
N GLY A 394 19.91 13.09 -18.86
CA GLY A 394 20.56 14.05 -19.75
C GLY A 394 21.96 13.61 -20.17
N GLU A 395 22.64 14.48 -20.90
CA GLU A 395 24.05 14.27 -21.27
C GLU A 395 24.94 14.20 -20.02
N ALA A 396 26.11 13.56 -20.15
CA ALA A 396 27.02 13.42 -19.03
C ALA A 396 27.56 14.77 -18.57
N CYS A 397 27.70 14.96 -17.25
CA CYS A 397 28.21 16.20 -16.69
C CYS A 397 29.72 16.32 -16.93
N ARG A 398 30.10 16.96 -18.03
CA ARG A 398 31.51 17.04 -18.46
C ARG A 398 32.42 17.78 -17.47
N ALA A 399 31.87 18.63 -16.60
CA ALA A 399 32.64 19.36 -15.59
C ALA A 399 32.84 18.59 -14.28
N ASP A 400 32.12 17.49 -14.06
CA ASP A 400 32.31 16.60 -12.90
C ASP A 400 33.42 15.61 -13.24
N LEU A 401 34.59 15.85 -12.65
CA LEU A 401 35.84 15.16 -12.94
C LEU A 401 36.33 14.35 -11.74
N THR A 402 36.00 14.76 -10.51
CA THR A 402 36.44 14.08 -9.29
C THR A 402 35.61 14.37 -8.04
N GLY A 403 35.42 13.35 -7.20
CA GLY A 403 34.82 13.52 -5.87
C GLY A 403 35.79 13.90 -4.74
N SER A 404 37.06 14.20 -5.02
CA SER A 404 38.01 14.63 -3.99
C SER A 404 39.16 15.45 -4.56
N SER A 405 39.64 16.41 -3.78
CA SER A 405 40.83 17.21 -4.09
C SER A 405 42.12 16.62 -3.52
N ASP A 406 42.05 15.51 -2.77
CA ASP A 406 43.24 14.82 -2.22
C ASP A 406 43.66 13.67 -3.15
N PRO A 407 44.84 13.71 -3.80
CA PRO A 407 45.34 12.64 -4.66
C PRO A 407 45.49 11.26 -3.99
N ASN A 408 45.42 11.19 -2.66
CA ASN A 408 45.48 9.94 -1.90
C ASN A 408 44.09 9.37 -1.56
N ASP A 409 43.02 10.12 -1.84
CA ASP A 409 41.65 9.68 -1.66
C ASP A 409 41.25 8.74 -2.81
N PRO A 410 40.63 7.59 -2.52
CA PRO A 410 40.06 6.72 -3.55
C PRO A 410 39.07 7.41 -4.52
N ALA A 411 38.45 8.53 -4.13
CA ALA A 411 37.56 9.31 -4.98
C ALA A 411 38.29 10.27 -5.95
N TYR A 412 39.62 10.39 -5.85
CA TYR A 412 40.41 11.26 -6.72
C TYR A 412 40.44 10.75 -8.17
N GLY A 413 40.09 11.61 -9.12
CA GLY A 413 39.92 11.31 -10.54
C GLY A 413 38.70 10.44 -10.88
N LEU A 414 37.75 10.31 -9.94
CA LEU A 414 36.47 9.63 -10.16
C LEU A 414 35.32 10.62 -9.93
N PRO A 415 34.50 10.93 -10.95
CA PRO A 415 33.31 11.78 -10.82
C PRO A 415 32.36 11.29 -9.72
N ASP A 416 31.74 12.21 -8.97
CA ASP A 416 30.83 11.88 -7.86
C ASP A 416 29.41 12.44 -8.00
N GLY A 417 29.14 13.07 -9.14
CA GLY A 417 27.88 13.67 -9.50
C GLY A 417 27.70 15.12 -9.07
N VAL A 418 28.70 15.73 -8.43
CA VAL A 418 28.65 17.11 -7.94
C VAL A 418 29.81 17.90 -8.55
N VAL A 419 29.49 19.05 -9.16
CA VAL A 419 30.52 20.01 -9.60
C VAL A 419 30.84 20.95 -8.46
N ASP A 420 32.02 20.78 -7.85
CA ASP A 420 32.49 21.62 -6.75
C ASP A 420 33.98 21.97 -6.84
N SER A 421 34.53 22.56 -5.78
CA SER A 421 35.94 22.95 -5.76
C SER A 421 36.93 21.81 -6.07
N ALA A 422 36.58 20.55 -5.79
CA ALA A 422 37.41 19.39 -6.09
C ALA A 422 37.63 19.24 -7.61
N ASP A 423 36.58 19.35 -8.42
CA ASP A 423 36.67 19.30 -9.88
C ASP A 423 37.52 20.42 -10.45
N PHE A 424 37.33 21.63 -9.91
CA PHE A 424 38.09 22.79 -10.36
C PHE A 424 39.59 22.61 -10.12
N PHE A 425 39.98 22.17 -8.92
CA PHE A 425 41.40 21.96 -8.61
C PHE A 425 41.99 20.77 -9.36
N TYR A 426 41.22 19.69 -9.51
CA TYR A 426 41.65 18.55 -10.30
C TYR A 426 41.83 18.92 -11.78
N PHE A 427 40.89 19.66 -12.37
CA PHE A 427 41.03 20.18 -13.72
C PHE A 427 42.32 20.99 -13.87
N LEU A 428 42.60 21.92 -12.95
CA LEU A 428 43.82 22.72 -12.98
C LEU A 428 45.08 21.85 -12.93
N ASP A 429 45.09 20.80 -12.10
CA ASP A 429 46.21 19.87 -12.00
C ASP A 429 46.40 19.09 -13.31
N GLN A 430 45.32 18.58 -13.91
CA GLN A 430 45.37 17.85 -15.18
C GLN A 430 45.75 18.74 -16.36
N PHE A 431 45.21 19.96 -16.41
CA PHE A 431 45.50 20.97 -17.43
C PHE A 431 46.98 21.39 -17.36
N ALA A 432 47.49 21.69 -16.15
CA ALA A 432 48.90 22.01 -15.94
C ALA A 432 49.84 20.83 -16.25
N ALA A 433 49.38 19.59 -16.02
CA ALA A 433 50.13 18.38 -16.36
C ALA A 433 50.11 18.05 -17.87
N GLY A 434 49.34 18.77 -18.67
CA GLY A 434 49.19 18.52 -20.10
C GLY A 434 48.39 17.25 -20.42
N ASN A 435 47.48 16.84 -19.53
CA ASN A 435 46.68 15.63 -19.71
C ASN A 435 45.51 15.87 -20.67
N VAL A 436 45.77 15.75 -21.97
CA VAL A 436 44.77 15.84 -23.05
C VAL A 436 43.63 14.82 -22.93
N THR A 437 43.76 13.76 -22.12
CA THR A 437 42.66 12.79 -21.95
C THR A 437 41.58 13.31 -21.00
N VAL A 438 41.92 14.24 -20.12
CA VAL A 438 41.01 14.76 -19.09
C VAL A 438 40.68 16.23 -19.30
N ALA A 439 41.67 17.04 -19.70
CA ALA A 439 41.53 18.49 -19.73
C ALA A 439 41.22 19.08 -21.12
N ASP A 440 41.14 18.25 -22.17
CA ASP A 440 40.78 18.66 -23.54
C ASP A 440 39.26 18.61 -23.70
N PHE A 441 38.66 19.78 -23.83
CA PHE A 441 37.21 19.96 -23.85
C PHE A 441 36.70 20.53 -25.18
N THR A 442 37.49 21.36 -25.87
CA THR A 442 37.04 22.08 -27.06
C THR A 442 38.18 22.49 -27.99
N GLY A 443 37.99 22.36 -29.30
CA GLY A 443 38.93 22.86 -30.30
C GLY A 443 38.75 24.34 -30.66
N SER A 444 37.77 25.03 -30.06
CA SER A 444 37.52 26.46 -30.31
C SER A 444 36.95 27.20 -29.11
N SER A 445 37.20 28.50 -29.07
CA SER A 445 36.59 29.45 -28.13
C SER A 445 35.36 30.18 -28.72
N ASP A 446 34.99 29.92 -29.97
CA ASP A 446 33.84 30.52 -30.64
C ASP A 446 32.64 29.56 -30.66
N PRO A 447 31.54 29.84 -29.95
CA PRO A 447 30.34 29.00 -29.95
C PRO A 447 29.69 28.74 -31.32
N ALA A 448 30.03 29.54 -32.34
CA ALA A 448 29.56 29.34 -33.71
C ALA A 448 30.43 28.36 -34.52
N ASP A 449 31.60 27.96 -34.01
CA ASP A 449 32.51 27.03 -34.67
C ASP A 449 32.07 25.57 -34.44
N PRO A 450 32.06 24.71 -35.47
CA PRO A 450 31.75 23.28 -35.33
C PRO A 450 32.66 22.49 -34.37
N SER A 451 33.84 23.01 -34.05
CA SER A 451 34.78 22.42 -33.08
C SER A 451 34.53 22.87 -31.63
N TYR A 452 33.62 23.83 -31.41
CA TYR A 452 33.23 24.27 -30.07
C TYR A 452 32.58 23.14 -29.28
N GLY A 453 33.14 22.83 -28.12
CA GLY A 453 32.75 21.71 -27.27
C GLY A 453 33.19 20.33 -27.79
N VAL A 454 34.04 20.26 -28.82
CA VAL A 454 34.59 19.01 -29.35
C VAL A 454 36.10 18.96 -29.08
N PRO A 455 36.61 17.98 -28.31
CA PRO A 455 38.05 17.82 -28.07
C PRO A 455 38.85 17.65 -29.37
N ASP A 456 39.99 18.31 -29.49
CA ASP A 456 40.81 18.33 -30.72
C ASP A 456 42.24 17.79 -30.56
N GLY A 457 42.59 17.39 -29.34
CA GLY A 457 43.90 16.88 -28.94
C GLY A 457 44.92 17.96 -28.54
N VAL A 458 44.50 19.23 -28.45
CA VAL A 458 45.34 20.38 -28.07
C VAL A 458 44.79 20.98 -26.79
N LEU A 459 45.67 21.23 -25.81
CA LEU A 459 45.30 21.98 -24.61
C LEU A 459 45.68 23.44 -24.76
N ASP A 460 44.68 24.32 -24.76
CA ASP A 460 44.89 25.75 -24.78
C ASP A 460 43.88 26.54 -23.93
N SER A 461 43.85 27.86 -24.10
CA SER A 461 42.94 28.72 -23.34
C SER A 461 41.45 28.44 -23.62
N ALA A 462 41.11 27.91 -24.80
CA ALA A 462 39.73 27.57 -25.15
C ALA A 462 39.18 26.48 -24.23
N ASP A 463 39.95 25.43 -23.94
CA ASP A 463 39.57 24.38 -22.99
C ASP A 463 39.32 24.94 -21.59
N PHE A 464 40.23 25.79 -21.11
CA PHE A 464 40.11 26.41 -19.80
C PHE A 464 38.83 27.22 -19.65
N PHE A 465 38.52 28.08 -20.63
CA PHE A 465 37.32 28.92 -20.58
C PHE A 465 36.05 28.10 -20.78
N PHE A 466 36.07 27.10 -21.66
CA PHE A 466 34.92 26.22 -21.85
C PHE A 466 34.63 25.36 -20.62
N PHE A 467 35.67 24.80 -19.97
CA PHE A 467 35.52 24.14 -18.68
C PHE A 467 34.95 25.09 -17.63
N LEU A 468 35.42 26.34 -17.56
CA LEU A 468 34.89 27.32 -16.61
C LEU A 468 33.41 27.62 -16.87
N ASP A 469 32.99 27.70 -18.12
CA ASP A 469 31.58 27.87 -18.50
C ASP A 469 30.74 26.67 -18.04
N LEU A 470 31.23 25.44 -18.26
CA LEU A 470 30.58 24.22 -17.75
C LEU A 470 30.57 24.14 -16.21
N PHE A 471 31.66 24.54 -15.57
CA PHE A 471 31.82 24.54 -14.11
C PHE A 471 30.82 25.48 -13.44
N VAL A 472 30.66 26.68 -14.00
CA VAL A 472 29.68 27.67 -13.52
C VAL A 472 28.24 27.24 -13.83
N ALA A 473 28.03 26.57 -14.97
CA ALA A 473 26.73 26.01 -15.31
C ALA A 473 26.34 24.83 -14.39
N GLY A 474 27.31 24.11 -13.83
CA GLY A 474 27.07 22.89 -13.07
C GLY A 474 26.53 21.76 -13.95
N CYS A 475 26.00 20.71 -13.33
CA CYS A 475 25.36 19.63 -14.06
C CYS A 475 23.86 19.90 -14.26
N HIS A 476 23.47 20.35 -15.44
CA HIS A 476 22.08 20.63 -15.80
C HIS A 476 21.64 19.90 -17.07
#